data_AF-A0A661DIE6-F1
#
_entry.id   AF-A0A661DIE6-F1
#
_cell.length_a   1.000
_cell.length_b   1.000
_cell.length_c   1.000
_cell.angle_alpha   90.00
_cell.angle_beta   90.00
_cell.angle_gamma   90.00
#
_symmetry.space_group_name_H-M   'P 1'
#
loop_
_entity.id
_entity.type
_entity.pdbx_description
1 polymer ?
#
loop_
_entity_poly.entity_id
_entity_poly.type
_entity_poly.pdbx_seq_one_letter_code
_entity_poly.pdbx_strand_id
1 'polypeptide(L)'
;MITIPRTLKKQFKKGISQYIQEMGRDIVVVLPPYSTDCPNCLYDTSAKKSANVYDLQFIRPVNIFPGKPIQKTVYPQPFDTTEDDISPDVQYDPSLSNPKILKSSICPVCRGLGILTEENKICIRAHITWNPKEEFLDLSAGRDGVPICRIKTFKEHYALCRDSKSFTIDGVKCIVDTPPRVKGLGDIHLIEFYAIQVPVDDSVTIKYDGDPRINKDLVGQASDQASAASPTTPPIIPSDDGAW
;
A
#
# COMPACT_ATOMS: atom_id res chain seq x y z
N MET A 1 16.80 -33.77 -23.74
CA MET A 1 16.69 -32.87 -22.58
C MET A 1 18.07 -32.28 -22.32
N ILE A 2 18.26 -30.97 -22.48
CA ILE A 2 19.57 -30.33 -22.35
C ILE A 2 19.79 -29.98 -20.87
N THR A 3 20.76 -30.63 -20.21
CA THR A 3 21.08 -30.38 -18.80
C THR A 3 22.18 -29.34 -18.70
N ILE A 4 21.86 -28.15 -18.17
CA ILE A 4 22.82 -27.05 -18.00
C ILE A 4 23.65 -27.28 -16.71
N PRO A 5 24.99 -27.21 -16.77
CA PRO A 5 25.86 -27.38 -15.61
C PRO A 5 25.52 -26.43 -14.44
N ARG A 6 25.54 -26.94 -13.20
CA ARG A 6 25.24 -26.15 -11.98
C ARG A 6 26.20 -24.96 -11.80
N THR A 7 27.47 -25.10 -12.21
CA THR A 7 28.49 -24.06 -12.13
C THR A 7 28.18 -22.88 -13.05
N LEU A 8 27.79 -23.15 -14.29
CA LEU A 8 27.41 -22.14 -15.27
C LEU A 8 26.18 -21.35 -14.80
N LYS A 9 25.17 -22.04 -14.24
CA LYS A 9 24.02 -21.39 -13.61
C LYS A 9 24.44 -20.42 -12.50
N LYS A 10 25.33 -20.83 -11.59
CA LYS A 10 25.81 -19.97 -10.50
C LYS A 10 26.53 -18.73 -11.02
N GLN A 11 27.42 -18.88 -12.01
CA GLN A 11 28.15 -17.76 -12.62
C GLN A 11 27.20 -16.79 -13.33
N PHE A 12 26.25 -17.31 -14.10
CA PHE A 12 25.23 -16.49 -14.76
C PHE A 12 24.36 -15.72 -13.76
N LYS A 13 23.93 -16.36 -12.67
CA LYS A 13 23.15 -15.71 -11.60
C LYS A 13 23.93 -14.56 -10.97
N LYS A 14 25.21 -14.78 -10.67
CA LYS A 14 26.10 -13.75 -10.12
C LYS A 14 26.27 -12.59 -11.10
N GLY A 15 26.55 -12.88 -12.37
CA GLY A 15 26.73 -11.87 -13.41
C GLY A 15 25.49 -11.00 -13.63
N ILE A 16 24.29 -11.61 -13.68
CA ILE A 16 23.04 -10.84 -13.79
C ILE A 16 22.77 -10.00 -12.54
N SER A 17 22.96 -10.57 -11.35
CA SER A 17 22.71 -9.84 -10.11
C SER A 17 23.64 -8.64 -9.98
N GLN A 18 24.91 -8.82 -10.34
CA GLN A 18 25.90 -7.77 -10.41
C GLN A 18 25.52 -6.73 -11.47
N TYR A 19 25.13 -7.16 -12.68
CA TYR A 19 24.65 -6.27 -13.74
C TYR A 19 23.49 -5.38 -13.29
N ILE A 20 22.47 -5.94 -12.62
CA ILE A 20 21.34 -5.15 -12.11
C ILE A 20 21.77 -4.24 -10.96
N GLN A 21 22.70 -4.67 -10.11
CA GLN A 21 23.17 -3.84 -9.00
C GLN A 21 24.04 -2.66 -9.46
N GLU A 22 24.88 -2.88 -10.47
CA GLU A 22 25.83 -1.90 -11.01
C GLU A 22 25.17 -0.96 -12.03
N MET A 23 24.25 -1.48 -12.85
CA MET A 23 23.60 -0.72 -13.94
C MET A 23 22.15 -0.36 -13.64
N GLY A 24 21.60 -0.84 -12.52
CA GLY A 24 20.22 -0.56 -12.13
C GLY A 24 20.07 0.85 -11.58
N ARG A 25 18.94 1.46 -11.92
CA ARG A 25 18.47 2.73 -11.34
C ARG A 25 17.41 2.45 -10.30
N ASP A 26 17.32 3.34 -9.33
CA ASP A 26 16.23 3.32 -8.36
C ASP A 26 14.94 3.76 -9.05
N ILE A 27 13.89 2.96 -8.91
CA ILE A 27 12.53 3.29 -9.33
C ILE A 27 11.61 3.26 -8.13
N VAL A 28 10.69 4.23 -8.06
CA VAL A 28 9.66 4.26 -7.02
C VAL A 28 8.44 3.55 -7.55
N VAL A 29 8.11 2.41 -6.98
CA VAL A 29 6.86 1.69 -7.22
C VAL A 29 5.78 2.31 -6.34
N VAL A 30 4.72 2.82 -6.96
CA VAL A 30 3.54 3.35 -6.27
C VAL A 30 2.49 2.25 -6.23
N LEU A 31 2.26 1.71 -5.04
CA LEU A 31 1.25 0.69 -4.76
C LEU A 31 -0.10 1.35 -4.43
N PRO A 32 -1.20 0.58 -4.38
CA PRO A 32 -2.44 1.02 -3.76
C PRO A 32 -2.17 1.61 -2.37
N PRO A 33 -2.74 2.79 -2.06
CA PRO A 33 -2.52 3.44 -0.77
C PRO A 33 -3.06 2.56 0.36
N TYR A 34 -2.49 2.69 1.55
CA TYR A 34 -3.11 2.15 2.74
C TYR A 34 -4.32 3.01 3.08
N SER A 35 -5.46 2.38 3.38
CA SER A 35 -6.68 3.06 3.80
C SER A 35 -7.23 2.43 5.07
N THR A 36 -7.69 3.26 5.99
CA THR A 36 -8.41 2.85 7.19
C THR A 36 -9.50 3.86 7.50
N ASP A 37 -10.55 3.42 8.18
CA ASP A 37 -11.56 4.33 8.71
C ASP A 37 -10.92 5.29 9.72
N CYS A 38 -11.39 6.54 9.73
CA CYS A 38 -10.90 7.52 10.68
C CYS A 38 -11.43 7.18 12.07
N PRO A 39 -10.56 6.91 13.06
CA PRO A 39 -11.04 6.60 14.41
C PRO A 39 -11.66 7.83 15.11
N ASN A 40 -11.43 9.04 14.59
CA ASN A 40 -11.87 10.27 15.24
C ASN A 40 -13.33 10.66 14.92
N CYS A 41 -13.95 10.07 13.90
CA CYS A 41 -15.30 10.43 13.50
C CYS A 41 -16.06 9.23 12.96
N LEU A 42 -17.39 9.28 13.08
CA LEU A 42 -18.24 8.25 12.51
C LEU A 42 -18.23 8.29 10.98
N TYR A 43 -18.07 7.13 10.36
CA TYR A 43 -18.14 6.97 8.91
C TYR A 43 -19.59 6.70 8.47
N ASP A 44 -20.11 7.51 7.55
CA ASP A 44 -21.41 7.29 6.92
C ASP A 44 -21.21 6.41 5.67
N THR A 45 -21.62 5.14 5.78
CA THR A 45 -21.53 4.16 4.68
C THR A 45 -22.40 4.52 3.48
N SER A 46 -23.52 5.21 3.70
CA SER A 46 -24.45 5.61 2.63
C SER A 46 -23.86 6.75 1.80
N ALA A 47 -23.29 7.75 2.47
CA ALA A 47 -22.65 8.89 1.83
C ALA A 47 -21.19 8.64 1.43
N LYS A 48 -20.60 7.51 1.86
CA LYS A 48 -19.19 7.14 1.68
C LYS A 48 -18.21 8.22 2.16
N LYS A 49 -18.53 8.90 3.27
CA LYS A 49 -17.73 10.00 3.83
C LYS A 49 -17.91 10.10 5.36
N SER A 50 -17.21 11.02 6.00
CA SER A 50 -17.43 11.35 7.41
C SER A 50 -18.85 11.87 7.64
N ALA A 51 -19.52 11.39 8.69
CA ALA A 51 -20.73 12.02 9.22
C ALA A 51 -20.42 13.36 9.91
N ASN A 52 -19.13 13.66 10.14
CA ASN A 52 -18.63 14.80 10.91
C ASN A 52 -19.20 14.85 12.33
N VAL A 53 -19.40 13.67 12.91
CA VAL A 53 -19.73 13.51 14.32
C VAL A 53 -18.53 12.84 14.98
N TYR A 54 -18.01 13.43 16.06
CA TYR A 54 -16.92 12.86 16.82
C TYR A 54 -17.30 11.49 17.39
N ASP A 55 -16.39 10.52 17.31
CA ASP A 55 -16.60 9.21 17.90
C ASP A 55 -16.23 9.22 19.39
N LEU A 56 -17.24 9.21 20.26
CA LEU A 56 -17.07 9.22 21.71
C LEU A 56 -16.36 7.97 22.25
N GLN A 57 -16.24 6.89 21.46
CA GLN A 57 -15.48 5.70 21.86
C GLN A 57 -13.97 5.90 21.65
N PHE A 58 -13.56 6.89 20.86
CA PHE A 58 -12.16 7.17 20.57
C PHE A 58 -11.51 8.07 21.61
N ILE A 59 -11.31 7.51 22.80
CA ILE A 59 -10.78 8.20 23.98
C ILE A 59 -9.27 8.02 24.21
N ARG A 60 -8.62 7.17 23.41
CA ARG A 60 -7.18 6.86 23.52
C ARG A 60 -6.51 6.88 22.16
N PRO A 61 -5.21 7.20 22.08
CA PRO A 61 -4.48 7.16 20.83
C PRO A 61 -4.52 5.76 20.20
N VAL A 62 -4.72 5.70 18.88
CA VAL A 62 -4.75 4.45 18.11
C VAL A 62 -3.65 4.48 17.05
N ASN A 63 -2.90 3.38 16.97
CA ASN A 63 -1.95 3.15 15.89
C ASN A 63 -2.71 2.68 14.66
N ILE A 64 -2.79 3.54 13.65
CA ILE A 64 -3.30 3.18 12.34
C ILE A 64 -2.19 2.50 11.52
N PHE A 65 -2.60 1.56 10.69
CA PHE A 65 -1.74 0.71 9.87
C PHE A 65 -0.75 -0.18 10.66
N PRO A 66 -1.21 -0.92 11.69
CA PRO A 66 -0.32 -1.76 12.49
C PRO A 66 0.41 -2.79 11.63
N GLY A 67 1.71 -2.96 11.86
CA GLY A 67 2.56 -3.91 11.12
C GLY A 67 2.90 -3.48 9.68
N LYS A 68 2.45 -2.30 9.22
CA LYS A 68 2.89 -1.73 7.95
C LYS A 68 4.18 -0.91 8.14
N PRO A 69 4.94 -0.67 7.05
CA PRO A 69 6.12 0.19 7.10
C PRO A 69 5.79 1.63 7.53
N ILE A 70 4.56 2.08 7.25
CA ILE A 70 4.07 3.40 7.64
C ILE A 70 3.05 3.20 8.74
N GLN A 71 3.46 3.45 9.98
CA GLN A 71 2.57 3.47 11.14
C GLN A 71 2.38 4.90 11.60
N LYS A 72 1.16 5.25 11.99
CA LYS A 72 0.85 6.59 12.49
C LYS A 72 -0.01 6.45 13.72
N THR A 73 0.30 7.21 14.76
CA THR A 73 -0.56 7.32 15.93
C THR A 73 -1.53 8.47 15.70
N VAL A 74 -2.82 8.18 15.72
CA VAL A 74 -3.88 9.17 15.71
C VAL A 74 -4.28 9.42 17.16
N TYR A 75 -4.32 10.69 17.53
CA TYR A 75 -4.75 11.14 18.85
C TYR A 75 -6.21 11.59 18.81
N PRO A 76 -7.00 11.36 19.87
CA PRO A 76 -8.33 11.93 20.02
C PRO A 76 -8.32 13.45 19.85
N GLN A 77 -9.19 13.94 18.97
CA GLN A 77 -9.43 15.35 18.72
C GLN A 77 -10.95 15.60 18.73
N PRO A 78 -11.56 15.76 19.91
CA PRO A 78 -12.98 16.11 20.04
C PRO A 78 -13.30 17.38 19.25
N PHE A 79 -14.40 17.34 18.50
CA PHE A 79 -14.88 18.47 17.70
C PHE A 79 -16.41 18.44 17.66
N ASP A 80 -17.02 19.61 17.47
CA ASP A 80 -18.49 19.80 17.38
C ASP A 80 -19.29 19.10 18.49
N THR A 81 -18.69 18.94 19.66
CA THR A 81 -19.30 18.36 20.85
C THR A 81 -19.55 19.47 21.85
N THR A 82 -20.74 19.48 22.44
CA THR A 82 -20.98 20.33 23.61
C THR A 82 -20.35 19.66 24.84
N GLU A 83 -19.99 20.44 25.86
CA GLU A 83 -19.45 19.88 27.11
C GLU A 83 -20.45 18.90 27.77
N ASP A 84 -21.75 19.07 27.50
CA ASP A 84 -22.83 18.21 28.00
C ASP A 84 -22.90 16.84 27.29
N ASP A 85 -22.38 16.73 26.06
CA ASP A 85 -22.38 15.46 25.30
C ASP A 85 -21.28 14.50 25.76
N ILE A 86 -20.27 15.02 26.45
CA ILE A 86 -19.16 14.23 26.97
C ILE A 86 -19.59 13.72 28.35
N SER A 87 -19.81 12.41 28.46
CA SER A 87 -20.12 11.79 29.75
C SER A 87 -19.06 12.20 30.78
N PRO A 88 -19.46 12.62 32.01
CA PRO A 88 -18.54 13.06 33.05
C PRO A 88 -17.55 11.96 33.48
N ASP A 89 -17.84 10.70 33.14
CA ASP A 89 -16.98 9.55 33.41
C ASP A 89 -15.84 9.40 32.38
N VAL A 90 -15.87 10.14 31.28
CA VAL A 90 -14.80 10.13 30.26
C VAL A 90 -13.67 11.06 30.72
N GLN A 91 -12.73 10.50 31.47
CA GLN A 91 -11.48 11.19 31.77
C GLN A 91 -10.52 11.13 30.57
N TYR A 92 -10.42 12.24 29.84
CA TYR A 92 -9.33 12.44 28.89
C TYR A 92 -8.03 12.61 29.67
N ASP A 93 -6.98 11.88 29.27
CA ASP A 93 -5.64 12.17 29.77
C ASP A 93 -5.11 13.42 29.04
N PRO A 94 -4.97 14.57 29.72
CA PRO A 94 -4.52 15.81 29.10
C PRO A 94 -3.04 15.77 28.69
N SER A 95 -2.28 14.75 29.10
CA SER A 95 -0.90 14.53 28.64
C SER A 95 -0.82 13.74 27.33
N LEU A 96 -1.89 13.02 26.97
CA LEU A 96 -1.99 12.19 25.76
C LEU A 96 -2.99 12.74 24.74
N SER A 97 -3.67 13.83 25.03
CA SER A 97 -4.59 14.51 24.13
C SER A 97 -4.22 15.98 24.07
N ASN A 98 -4.55 16.67 22.97
CA ASN A 98 -4.54 18.13 22.96
C ASN A 98 -6.01 18.56 23.08
N PRO A 99 -6.60 18.58 24.30
CA PRO A 99 -8.04 18.46 24.52
C PRO A 99 -8.81 19.77 24.23
N LYS A 100 -8.29 20.64 23.38
CA LYS A 100 -9.07 21.77 22.90
C LYS A 100 -10.17 21.21 22.02
N ILE A 101 -11.39 21.13 22.57
CA ILE A 101 -12.59 20.86 21.79
C ILE A 101 -12.62 21.87 20.64
N LEU A 102 -12.48 21.36 19.43
CA LEU A 102 -12.40 22.20 18.26
C LEU A 102 -13.82 22.61 17.85
N LYS A 103 -14.06 23.93 17.76
CA LYS A 103 -15.29 24.49 17.18
C LYS A 103 -15.23 24.38 15.65
N SER A 104 -15.26 23.16 15.14
CA SER A 104 -15.24 22.85 13.71
C SER A 104 -16.35 21.85 13.43
N SER A 105 -17.17 22.11 12.40
CA SER A 105 -18.19 21.18 11.91
C SER A 105 -17.62 20.08 10.99
N ILE A 106 -16.29 20.05 10.82
CA ILE A 106 -15.57 19.07 10.00
C ILE A 106 -14.55 18.37 10.88
N CYS A 107 -14.47 17.05 10.74
CA CYS A 107 -13.48 16.25 11.47
C CYS A 107 -12.06 16.77 11.20
N PRO A 108 -11.29 17.16 12.23
CA PRO A 108 -9.97 17.76 12.09
C PRO A 108 -8.92 16.75 11.59
N VAL A 109 -9.15 15.46 11.80
CA VAL A 109 -8.22 14.38 11.46
C VAL A 109 -8.34 13.97 10.00
N CYS A 110 -9.54 13.63 9.53
CA CYS A 110 -9.77 13.18 8.14
C CYS A 110 -10.29 14.27 7.21
N ARG A 111 -10.54 15.48 7.71
CA ARG A 111 -11.07 16.63 6.94
C ARG A 111 -12.39 16.32 6.22
N GLY A 112 -13.24 15.52 6.86
CA GLY A 112 -14.56 15.16 6.33
C GLY A 112 -14.57 13.96 5.37
N LEU A 113 -13.42 13.36 5.06
CA LEU A 113 -13.36 12.17 4.19
C LEU A 113 -13.86 10.92 4.90
N GLY A 114 -13.72 10.85 6.23
CA GLY A 114 -14.08 9.68 7.04
C GLY A 114 -13.10 8.52 6.92
N ILE A 115 -12.17 8.58 5.96
CA ILE A 115 -11.07 7.64 5.78
C ILE A 115 -9.74 8.36 5.87
N LEU A 116 -8.73 7.66 6.34
CA LEU A 116 -7.33 8.09 6.32
C LEU A 116 -6.60 7.27 5.28
N THR A 117 -5.94 7.96 4.34
CA THR A 117 -5.19 7.35 3.24
C THR A 117 -3.74 7.76 3.30
N GLU A 118 -2.84 6.80 3.16
CA GLU A 118 -1.40 7.04 3.15
C GLU A 118 -0.77 6.43 1.90
N GLU A 119 0.13 7.18 1.25
CA GLU A 119 0.78 6.71 0.04
C GLU A 119 1.69 5.51 0.34
N ASN A 120 1.54 4.44 -0.45
CA ASN A 120 2.37 3.25 -0.33
C ASN A 120 3.43 3.25 -1.44
N LYS A 121 4.62 3.73 -1.11
CA LYS A 121 5.75 3.87 -2.05
C LYS A 121 6.89 2.94 -1.62
N ILE A 122 7.42 2.18 -2.57
CA ILE A 122 8.56 1.30 -2.35
C ILE A 122 9.61 1.58 -3.40
N CYS A 123 10.87 1.77 -2.98
CA CYS A 123 11.99 1.92 -3.89
C CYS A 123 12.57 0.54 -4.23
N ILE A 124 12.73 0.24 -5.52
CA ILE A 124 13.42 -0.96 -5.98
C ILE A 124 14.45 -0.61 -7.04
N ARG A 125 15.48 -1.45 -7.20
CA ARG A 125 16.45 -1.32 -8.30
C ARG A 125 15.97 -2.05 -9.55
N ALA A 126 16.06 -1.37 -10.69
CA ALA A 126 15.72 -1.94 -11.98
C ALA A 126 16.64 -1.40 -13.09
N HIS A 127 16.91 -2.23 -14.09
CA HIS A 127 17.53 -1.77 -15.34
C HIS A 127 16.44 -1.21 -16.26
N ILE A 128 16.67 0.01 -16.76
CA ILE A 128 15.67 0.78 -17.50
C ILE A 128 16.22 1.08 -18.89
N THR A 129 15.43 0.77 -19.92
CA THR A 129 15.75 1.15 -21.29
C THR A 129 14.60 1.96 -21.85
N TRP A 130 14.82 3.26 -22.03
CA TRP A 130 13.89 4.14 -22.71
C TRP A 130 13.92 3.90 -24.22
N ASN A 131 12.74 3.91 -24.85
CA ASN A 131 12.53 3.75 -26.29
C ASN A 131 13.31 2.55 -26.88
N PRO A 132 13.05 1.33 -26.41
CA PRO A 132 13.73 0.14 -26.91
C PRO A 132 13.43 -0.05 -28.41
N LYS A 133 14.48 -0.16 -29.24
CA LYS A 133 14.38 -0.25 -30.71
C LYS A 133 13.57 -1.45 -31.23
N GLU A 134 13.39 -2.47 -30.40
CA GLU A 134 12.79 -3.75 -30.75
C GLU A 134 11.26 -3.72 -30.68
N GLU A 135 10.67 -2.68 -30.09
CA GLU A 135 9.23 -2.53 -29.95
C GLU A 135 8.79 -1.16 -30.47
N PHE A 136 8.23 -1.17 -31.67
CA PHE A 136 7.39 -0.09 -32.13
C PHE A 136 5.99 -0.37 -31.58
N LEU A 137 5.53 0.44 -30.62
CA LEU A 137 4.09 0.51 -30.41
C LEU A 137 3.49 1.01 -31.73
N ASP A 138 2.54 0.25 -32.24
CA ASP A 138 1.80 0.54 -33.45
C ASP A 138 0.90 1.75 -33.17
N LEU A 139 1.51 2.94 -33.14
CA LEU A 139 0.79 4.17 -32.95
C LEU A 139 0.12 4.50 -34.27
N SER A 140 -1.18 4.79 -34.20
CA SER A 140 -1.93 5.27 -35.36
C SER A 140 -1.18 6.44 -36.01
N ALA A 141 -1.07 6.39 -37.34
CA ALA A 141 -0.34 7.40 -38.11
C ALA A 141 -0.74 8.84 -37.70
N GLY A 142 0.25 9.69 -37.47
CA GLY A 142 0.04 11.11 -37.13
C GLY A 142 -0.02 11.43 -35.64
N ARG A 143 0.27 10.50 -34.73
CA ARG A 143 0.50 10.79 -33.30
C ARG A 143 1.98 10.73 -32.96
N ASP A 144 2.42 11.66 -32.10
CA ASP A 144 3.75 11.60 -31.51
C ASP A 144 3.90 10.35 -30.63
N GLY A 145 5.09 9.75 -30.68
CA GLY A 145 5.45 8.60 -29.87
C GLY A 145 5.30 8.89 -28.39
N VAL A 146 4.45 8.14 -27.66
CA VAL A 146 4.50 8.19 -26.19
C VAL A 146 5.75 7.44 -25.75
N PRO A 147 6.64 8.05 -24.93
CA PRO A 147 7.85 7.36 -24.48
C PRO A 147 7.53 6.09 -23.71
N ILE A 148 8.15 4.99 -24.10
CA ILE A 148 8.02 3.68 -23.47
C ILE A 148 9.33 3.36 -22.76
N CYS A 149 9.26 2.77 -21.57
CA CYS A 149 10.41 2.17 -20.92
C CYS A 149 10.24 0.67 -20.75
N ARG A 150 11.31 -0.07 -21.10
CA ARG A 150 11.48 -1.48 -20.75
C ARG A 150 12.15 -1.56 -19.39
N ILE A 151 11.51 -2.22 -18.44
CA ILE A 151 11.97 -2.33 -17.07
C ILE A 151 12.33 -3.80 -16.78
N LYS A 152 13.54 -4.02 -16.27
CA LYS A 152 14.03 -5.34 -15.84
C LYS A 152 14.44 -5.31 -14.39
N THR A 153 13.87 -6.17 -13.56
CA THR A 153 14.19 -6.24 -12.13
C THR A 153 14.22 -7.68 -11.62
N PHE A 154 14.55 -7.85 -10.33
CA PHE A 154 14.63 -9.13 -9.65
C PHE A 154 13.26 -9.82 -9.50
N LYS A 155 13.24 -11.16 -9.49
CA LYS A 155 12.02 -11.98 -9.39
C LYS A 155 11.20 -11.67 -8.14
N GLU A 156 11.89 -11.35 -7.05
CA GLU A 156 11.32 -11.05 -5.73
C GLU A 156 10.39 -9.82 -5.78
N HIS A 157 10.59 -8.91 -6.76
CA HIS A 157 9.74 -7.75 -6.96
C HIS A 157 8.49 -8.03 -7.81
N TYR A 158 8.25 -9.27 -8.23
CA TYR A 158 7.13 -9.60 -9.11
C TYR A 158 5.77 -9.12 -8.58
N ALA A 159 5.48 -9.41 -7.30
CA ALA A 159 4.23 -8.99 -6.67
C ALA A 159 4.11 -7.46 -6.64
N LEU A 160 5.21 -6.76 -6.32
CA LEU A 160 5.26 -5.30 -6.30
C LEU A 160 4.96 -4.71 -7.68
N CYS A 161 5.59 -5.24 -8.74
CA CYS A 161 5.37 -4.76 -10.10
C CYS A 161 3.96 -5.08 -10.60
N ARG A 162 3.42 -6.26 -10.28
CA ARG A 162 2.07 -6.70 -10.68
C ARG A 162 0.99 -5.85 -10.02
N ASP A 163 1.13 -5.58 -8.72
CA ASP A 163 0.12 -4.88 -7.92
C ASP A 163 0.32 -3.36 -7.92
N SER A 164 1.29 -2.85 -8.70
CA SER A 164 1.58 -1.42 -8.80
C SER A 164 0.47 -0.65 -9.53
N LYS A 165 0.21 0.57 -9.04
CA LYS A 165 -0.66 1.54 -9.71
C LYS A 165 0.13 2.38 -10.73
N SER A 166 1.35 2.75 -10.39
CA SER A 166 2.26 3.51 -11.25
C SER A 166 3.70 3.38 -10.79
N PHE A 167 4.63 3.86 -11.61
CA PHE A 167 6.04 3.99 -11.27
C PHE A 167 6.48 5.45 -11.37
N THR A 168 7.51 5.81 -10.64
CA THR A 168 8.27 7.04 -10.86
C THR A 168 9.69 6.67 -11.22
N ILE A 169 10.11 7.05 -12.41
CA ILE A 169 11.41 6.72 -13.01
C ILE A 169 12.07 8.02 -13.40
N ASP A 170 13.21 8.35 -12.80
CA ASP A 170 13.93 9.60 -13.08
C ASP A 170 13.01 10.85 -12.96
N GLY A 171 12.07 10.83 -12.00
CA GLY A 171 11.06 11.87 -11.79
C GLY A 171 9.83 11.81 -12.73
N VAL A 172 9.87 10.94 -13.74
CA VAL A 172 8.78 10.76 -14.71
C VAL A 172 7.79 9.71 -14.19
N LYS A 173 6.49 10.07 -14.17
CA LYS A 173 5.43 9.13 -13.82
C LYS A 173 5.14 8.21 -15.01
N CYS A 174 5.14 6.91 -14.77
CA CYS A 174 4.81 5.90 -15.76
C CYS A 174 3.70 4.97 -15.24
N ILE A 175 2.94 4.37 -16.15
CA ILE A 175 1.99 3.30 -15.83
C ILE A 175 2.38 2.00 -16.53
N VAL A 176 2.01 0.86 -15.95
CA VAL A 176 2.21 -0.45 -16.58
C VAL A 176 1.47 -0.47 -17.92
N ASP A 177 2.18 -0.81 -18.99
CA ASP A 177 1.57 -1.08 -20.30
C ASP A 177 1.32 -2.58 -20.46
N THR A 178 2.33 -3.39 -20.18
CA THR A 178 2.24 -4.85 -20.26
C THR A 178 2.41 -5.51 -18.89
N PRO A 179 1.67 -6.60 -18.60
CA PRO A 179 1.79 -7.30 -17.33
C PRO A 179 3.22 -7.83 -17.15
N PRO A 180 3.76 -7.82 -15.91
CA PRO A 180 5.09 -8.36 -15.64
C PRO A 180 5.24 -9.82 -16.04
N ARG A 181 6.30 -10.11 -16.80
CA ARG A 181 6.64 -11.45 -17.27
C ARG A 181 7.93 -11.91 -16.63
N VAL A 182 7.90 -13.13 -16.12
CA VAL A 182 9.11 -13.80 -15.62
C VAL A 182 9.91 -14.29 -16.84
N LYS A 183 11.08 -13.72 -17.09
CA LYS A 183 12.02 -14.17 -18.13
C LYS A 183 13.26 -14.75 -17.49
N GLY A 184 13.79 -15.85 -18.04
CA GLY A 184 14.97 -16.48 -17.49
C GLY A 184 15.11 -17.95 -17.85
N LEU A 185 16.14 -18.59 -17.28
CA LEU A 185 16.46 -19.99 -17.54
C LEU A 185 16.81 -20.70 -16.23
N GLY A 186 16.09 -21.79 -15.93
CA GLY A 186 16.25 -22.51 -14.67
C GLY A 186 15.80 -21.66 -13.49
N ASP A 187 16.60 -21.53 -12.43
CA ASP A 187 16.24 -20.75 -11.24
C ASP A 187 16.52 -19.24 -11.39
N ILE A 188 17.08 -18.83 -12.52
CA ILE A 188 17.56 -17.47 -12.75
C ILE A 188 16.50 -16.75 -13.55
N HIS A 189 15.73 -15.93 -12.85
CA HIS A 189 14.61 -15.22 -13.43
C HIS A 189 14.72 -13.74 -13.13
N LEU A 190 14.34 -12.95 -14.10
CA LEU A 190 14.08 -11.53 -13.99
C LEU A 190 12.62 -11.29 -14.32
N ILE A 191 12.12 -10.18 -13.81
CA ILE A 191 10.84 -9.65 -14.23
C ILE A 191 11.11 -8.63 -15.33
N GLU A 192 10.43 -8.77 -16.45
CA GLU A 192 10.44 -7.81 -17.54
C GLU A 192 9.02 -7.32 -17.80
N PHE A 193 8.87 -6.01 -17.96
CA PHE A 193 7.62 -5.37 -18.37
C PHE A 193 7.90 -4.04 -19.06
N TYR A 194 6.85 -3.50 -19.68
CA TYR A 194 6.87 -2.20 -20.30
C TYR A 194 5.97 -1.24 -19.54
N ALA A 195 6.40 0.00 -19.44
CA ALA A 195 5.63 1.09 -18.89
C ALA A 195 5.66 2.29 -19.82
N ILE A 196 4.57 3.05 -19.83
CA ILE A 196 4.38 4.22 -20.68
C ILE A 196 4.40 5.47 -19.82
N GLN A 197 5.06 6.53 -20.29
CA GLN A 197 5.04 7.83 -19.65
C GLN A 197 3.62 8.42 -19.63
N VAL A 198 3.18 8.87 -18.45
CA VAL A 198 1.94 9.64 -18.31
C VAL A 198 2.27 11.12 -18.58
N PRO A 199 1.63 11.77 -19.57
CA PRO A 199 1.84 13.20 -19.80
C PRO A 199 1.44 14.02 -18.55
N VAL A 200 2.22 15.06 -18.25
CA VAL A 200 2.11 15.84 -17.01
C VAL A 200 0.77 16.59 -16.92
N ASP A 201 0.18 16.93 -18.06
CA ASP A 201 -1.00 17.80 -18.14
C ASP A 201 -2.33 17.08 -17.98
N ASP A 202 -2.33 15.75 -17.88
CA ASP A 202 -3.55 14.97 -17.96
C ASP A 202 -3.72 14.06 -16.76
N SER A 203 -4.72 14.39 -15.93
CA SER A 203 -5.41 13.45 -15.05
C SER A 203 -6.22 12.40 -15.84
N VAL A 204 -5.68 11.92 -16.97
CA VAL A 204 -6.31 10.90 -17.79
C VAL A 204 -6.23 9.60 -17.01
N THR A 205 -7.40 9.17 -16.55
CA THR A 205 -7.59 7.85 -15.97
C THR A 205 -7.55 6.87 -17.14
N ILE A 206 -6.37 6.30 -17.42
CA ILE A 206 -6.26 5.19 -18.37
C ILE A 206 -7.02 4.03 -17.73
N LYS A 207 -8.22 3.74 -18.25
CA LYS A 207 -9.01 2.59 -17.85
C LYS A 207 -8.29 1.36 -18.36
N TYR A 208 -7.57 0.70 -17.46
CA TYR A 208 -7.06 -0.64 -17.72
C TYR A 208 -8.28 -1.56 -17.76
N ASP A 209 -8.76 -1.90 -18.96
CA ASP A 209 -9.73 -2.97 -19.15
C ASP A 209 -9.00 -4.27 -18.79
N GLY A 210 -9.07 -4.62 -17.49
CA GLY A 210 -8.27 -5.68 -16.88
C GLY A 210 -8.29 -6.96 -17.71
N ASP A 211 -7.10 -7.52 -17.94
CA ASP A 211 -6.91 -8.81 -18.60
C ASP A 211 -7.84 -9.85 -17.93
N PRO A 212 -8.75 -10.50 -18.68
CA PRO A 212 -9.66 -11.50 -18.13
C PRO A 212 -8.95 -12.73 -17.53
N ARG A 213 -7.62 -12.84 -17.70
CA ARG A 213 -6.79 -13.89 -17.09
C ARG A 213 -6.22 -13.53 -15.72
N ILE A 214 -6.34 -12.27 -15.28
CA ILE A 214 -5.98 -11.88 -13.91
C ILE A 214 -7.19 -12.19 -13.02
N ASN A 215 -7.08 -13.28 -12.26
CA ASN A 215 -8.08 -13.68 -11.28
C ASN A 215 -8.43 -12.48 -10.37
N LYS A 216 -9.63 -11.93 -10.52
CA LYS A 216 -10.16 -10.87 -9.65
C LYS A 216 -10.49 -11.39 -8.24
N ASP A 217 -10.41 -12.70 -8.03
CA ASP A 217 -10.87 -13.38 -6.81
C ASP A 217 -9.82 -13.47 -5.68
N LEU A 218 -8.72 -12.71 -5.74
CA LEU A 218 -7.73 -12.68 -4.65
C LEU A 218 -7.65 -11.35 -3.88
N VAL A 219 -8.58 -10.41 -4.15
CA VAL A 219 -8.72 -9.15 -3.38
C VAL A 219 -10.09 -9.08 -2.69
N GLY A 220 -10.65 -10.23 -2.31
CA GLY A 220 -11.88 -10.32 -1.53
C GLY A 220 -11.75 -11.43 -0.49
N GLN A 221 -11.90 -11.06 0.78
CA GLN A 221 -11.86 -11.91 1.98
C GLN A 221 -10.48 -12.09 2.64
N ALA A 222 -9.94 -10.98 3.13
CA ALA A 222 -9.39 -10.98 4.50
C ALA A 222 -10.43 -10.33 5.41
N SER A 223 -11.60 -10.96 5.51
CA SER A 223 -12.57 -10.73 6.58
C SER A 223 -12.56 -11.96 7.46
N ASP A 224 -11.39 -12.27 8.03
CA ASP A 224 -11.34 -13.12 9.21
C ASP A 224 -11.44 -12.20 10.41
N GLN A 225 -12.62 -12.28 11.00
CA GLN A 225 -12.93 -11.84 12.35
C GLN A 225 -11.73 -12.10 13.27
N ALA A 226 -11.08 -11.03 13.72
CA ALA A 226 -10.46 -11.07 15.03
C ALA A 226 -11.63 -11.14 16.03
N SER A 227 -12.09 -12.36 16.32
CA SER A 227 -12.94 -12.61 17.47
C SER A 227 -12.19 -12.06 18.68
N ALA A 228 -12.74 -11.04 19.33
CA ALA A 228 -12.27 -10.58 20.60
C ALA A 228 -12.30 -11.79 21.55
N ALA A 229 -11.14 -12.36 21.84
CA ALA A 229 -11.00 -13.33 22.90
C ALA A 229 -11.41 -12.62 24.19
N SER A 230 -12.50 -13.08 24.80
CA SER A 230 -12.88 -12.67 26.14
C SER A 230 -11.69 -12.89 27.08
N PRO A 231 -11.43 -11.99 28.04
CA PRO A 231 -10.34 -12.16 28.99
C PRO A 231 -10.57 -13.46 29.77
N THR A 232 -9.72 -14.45 29.52
CA THR A 232 -9.70 -15.70 30.28
C THR A 232 -9.35 -15.33 31.73
N THR A 233 -10.32 -15.47 32.63
CA THR A 233 -10.07 -15.39 34.07
C THR A 233 -8.94 -16.39 34.41
N PRO A 234 -7.87 -15.97 35.10
CA PRO A 234 -6.83 -16.90 35.50
C PRO A 234 -7.43 -18.01 36.37
N PRO A 235 -6.96 -19.26 36.23
CA PRO A 235 -7.43 -20.36 37.05
C PRO A 235 -7.21 -20.03 38.53
N ILE A 236 -8.25 -20.17 39.33
CA ILE A 236 -8.18 -20.13 40.78
C ILE A 236 -7.28 -21.29 41.20
N ILE A 237 -6.07 -20.98 41.68
CA ILE A 237 -5.18 -21.95 42.31
C ILE A 237 -5.81 -22.25 43.68
N PRO A 238 -6.25 -23.49 43.96
CA PRO A 238 -6.68 -23.84 45.31
C PRO A 238 -5.48 -23.66 46.25
N SER A 239 -5.68 -22.86 47.30
CA SER A 239 -4.76 -22.76 48.42
C SER A 239 -4.62 -24.14 49.05
N ASP A 240 -3.40 -24.67 49.00
CA ASP A 240 -2.98 -25.89 49.67
C ASP A 240 -2.94 -25.58 51.17
N ASP A 241 -4.10 -25.64 51.82
CA ASP A 241 -4.21 -25.59 53.27
C ASP A 241 -3.63 -26.89 53.83
N GLY A 242 -2.34 -26.83 54.14
CA GLY A 242 -1.63 -27.87 54.86
C GLY A 242 -2.33 -28.19 56.18
N ALA A 243 -2.74 -29.44 56.32
CA ALA A 243 -3.05 -30.06 57.60
C ALA A 243 -1.98 -31.12 57.87
N TRP A 244 -1.15 -30.83 58.87
CA TRP A 244 -0.53 -31.84 59.72
C TRP A 244 -1.55 -32.31 60.75
#